data_AF-A0A2T1DYD6-F1
#
_entry.id   AF-A0A2T1DYD6-F1
#
_cell.length_a   1.000
_cell.length_b   1.000
_cell.length_c   1.000
_cell.angle_alpha   90.00
_cell.angle_beta   90.00
_cell.angle_gamma   90.00
#
_symmetry.space_group_name_H-M   'P 1'
#
loop_
_entity.id
_entity.type
_entity.pdbx_description
1 polymer ?
#
loop_
_entity_poly.entity_id
_entity_poly.type
_entity_poly.pdbx_seq_one_letter_code
_entity_poly.pdbx_strand_id
1 'polypeptide(L)'
;MPDTAPSSAPSSRNQILEDAWLRFAKYNQNASIAQKRFTQQRRWILILGVAATTLGVTYSVVEKNSDFRHWLSPENSQQEKMLGILHFPVLAVPIILGVLVAISVKFNMGISWVMLRSSAEALKKEIYRYRMQVGEYNPTKLTPAESRDIRLARALKLVSKRLMQTPVNQTDLLAYDTEKNPLPPKDGTPKGDDGFGDMTAEQYLAWRVDDQFDYYQKKAARLGKGLRRFQLVIFFLSAVGTLLAGLGFDVWIAVSSALAAAVTAYLEFRRVETNVVSCNISAADLYDIRVWWHALSLEARAQRVNIETLVASTEAVLQTENAGWLQEMREALAEIYGDKKDKDHDASKLLDEVSPALQPSPIAGLSEQSKSTVNPSQTTVEPTPEAEPVVPQAPVDPLPPQDTLLPTDAVADPVKAAEPEIAVDVSDPTAAEAIR
;
A
#
# COMPACT_ATOMS: atom_id res chain seq x y z
N MET A 1 -7.74 60.31 19.78
CA MET A 1 -7.96 58.85 19.79
C MET A 1 -8.92 58.55 18.65
N PRO A 2 -8.52 57.85 17.58
CA PRO A 2 -9.46 57.40 16.57
C PRO A 2 -9.99 56.01 16.92
N ASP A 3 -11.30 55.84 16.72
CA ASP A 3 -12.06 54.59 16.84
C ASP A 3 -11.35 53.43 16.13
N THR A 4 -10.93 52.44 16.92
CA THR A 4 -10.63 51.11 16.39
C THR A 4 -11.94 50.40 16.11
N ALA A 5 -12.29 50.33 14.83
CA ALA A 5 -13.29 49.41 14.31
C ALA A 5 -13.02 47.99 14.83
N PRO A 6 -14.06 47.21 15.19
CA PRO A 6 -13.86 45.81 15.55
C PRO A 6 -13.31 45.06 14.32
N SER A 7 -12.09 44.55 14.50
CA SER A 7 -11.43 43.58 13.62
C SER A 7 -12.44 42.51 13.18
N SER A 8 -12.63 42.39 11.87
CA SER A 8 -13.41 41.34 11.22
C SER A 8 -13.06 39.98 11.81
N ALA A 9 -14.04 39.31 12.42
CA ALA A 9 -13.92 37.95 12.91
C ALA A 9 -13.47 37.02 11.75
N PRO A 10 -12.59 36.04 11.99
CA PRO A 10 -12.27 35.02 10.99
C PRO A 10 -13.57 34.28 10.64
N SER A 11 -13.86 34.19 9.35
CA SER A 11 -14.96 33.42 8.75
C SER A 11 -15.15 32.09 9.49
N SER A 12 -16.38 31.83 9.93
CA SER A 12 -16.78 30.73 10.82
C SER A 12 -16.24 29.37 10.36
N ARG A 13 -15.13 28.93 10.96
CA ARG A 13 -14.58 27.59 10.77
C ARG A 13 -15.67 26.58 11.12
N ASN A 14 -15.98 25.69 10.18
CA ASN A 14 -17.03 24.70 10.38
C ASN A 14 -16.59 23.68 11.46
N GLN A 15 -17.23 23.75 12.63
CA GLN A 15 -16.86 22.93 13.79
C GLN A 15 -16.98 21.43 13.51
N ILE A 16 -17.98 20.97 12.72
CA ILE A 16 -18.11 19.54 12.44
C ILE A 16 -16.98 19.03 11.52
N LEU A 17 -16.47 19.88 10.62
CA LEU A 17 -15.30 19.56 9.80
C LEU A 17 -14.01 19.56 10.64
N GLU A 18 -13.90 20.44 11.63
CA GLU A 18 -12.79 20.42 12.59
C GLU A 18 -12.77 19.12 13.40
N ASP A 19 -13.92 18.69 13.92
CA ASP A 19 -14.06 17.39 14.61
C ASP A 19 -13.73 16.21 13.68
N ALA A 20 -14.16 16.28 12.41
CA ALA A 20 -13.86 15.26 11.42
C ALA A 20 -12.36 15.15 11.14
N TRP A 21 -11.69 16.29 10.90
CA TRP A 21 -10.25 16.35 10.68
C TRP A 21 -9.45 15.94 11.90
N LEU A 22 -9.87 16.33 13.10
CA LEU A 22 -9.24 15.91 14.34
C LEU A 22 -9.30 14.38 14.50
N ARG A 23 -10.46 13.78 14.23
CA ARG A 23 -10.63 12.33 14.30
C ARG A 23 -9.83 11.60 13.23
N PHE A 24 -9.82 12.10 12.00
CA PHE A 24 -8.96 11.62 10.93
C PHE A 24 -7.49 11.67 11.35
N ALA A 25 -7.03 12.81 11.85
CA ALA A 25 -5.63 13.04 12.24
C ALA A 25 -5.21 12.11 13.38
N LYS A 26 -6.08 11.91 14.39
CA LYS A 26 -5.86 10.94 15.47
C LYS A 26 -5.68 9.52 14.92
N TYR A 27 -6.57 9.06 14.02
CA TYR A 27 -6.47 7.71 13.47
C TYR A 27 -5.26 7.54 12.56
N ASN A 28 -4.97 8.53 11.70
CA ASN A 28 -3.82 8.51 10.80
C ASN A 28 -2.50 8.48 11.59
N GLN A 29 -2.34 9.34 12.61
CA GLN A 29 -1.13 9.37 13.43
C GLN A 29 -0.90 8.06 14.18
N ASN A 30 -1.95 7.52 14.82
CA ASN A 30 -1.85 6.24 15.52
C ASN A 30 -1.60 5.08 14.55
N ALA A 31 -2.15 5.12 13.33
CA ALA A 31 -1.85 4.16 12.27
C ALA A 31 -0.36 4.18 11.91
N SER A 32 0.24 5.35 11.67
CA SER A 32 1.68 5.47 11.37
C SER A 32 2.56 4.99 12.52
N ILE A 33 2.17 5.24 13.77
CA ILE A 33 2.90 4.74 14.94
C ILE A 33 2.83 3.20 15.00
N ALA A 34 1.64 2.63 14.85
CA ALA A 34 1.44 1.19 14.84
C ALA A 34 2.21 0.52 13.69
N GLN A 35 2.19 1.12 12.49
CA GLN A 35 2.94 0.68 11.32
C GLN A 35 4.44 0.61 11.59
N LYS A 36 5.02 1.68 12.14
CA LYS A 36 6.46 1.74 12.45
C LYS A 36 6.86 0.68 13.46
N ARG A 37 6.09 0.54 14.54
CA ARG A 37 6.35 -0.48 15.57
C ARG A 37 6.28 -1.89 14.98
N PHE A 38 5.24 -2.18 14.20
CA PHE A 38 5.05 -3.48 13.59
C PHE A 38 6.13 -3.83 12.55
N THR A 39 6.47 -2.88 11.67
CA THR A 39 7.54 -3.06 10.67
C THR A 39 8.91 -3.20 11.31
N GLN A 40 9.20 -2.44 12.38
CA GLN A 40 10.44 -2.57 13.14
C GLN A 40 10.54 -3.94 13.82
N GLN A 41 9.47 -4.42 14.43
CA GLN A 41 9.43 -5.76 15.02
C GLN A 41 9.65 -6.86 13.98
N ARG A 42 8.96 -6.81 12.84
CA ARG A 42 9.16 -7.80 11.76
C ARG A 42 10.60 -7.80 11.26
N ARG A 43 11.20 -6.62 11.12
CA ARG A 43 12.62 -6.50 10.75
C ARG A 43 13.53 -7.17 11.78
N TRP A 44 13.28 -6.98 13.08
CA TRP A 44 14.06 -7.64 14.13
C TRP A 44 13.90 -9.16 14.15
N ILE A 45 12.68 -9.68 13.95
CA ILE A 45 12.43 -11.12 13.85
C ILE A 45 13.27 -11.74 12.72
N LEU A 46 13.28 -11.10 11.55
CA LEU A 46 14.06 -11.57 10.39
C LEU A 46 15.56 -11.50 10.64
N ILE A 47 16.06 -10.39 11.21
CA ILE A 47 17.48 -10.24 11.55
C ILE A 47 17.92 -11.29 12.58
N LEU A 48 17.13 -11.50 13.63
CA LEU A 48 17.43 -12.49 14.66
C LEU A 48 17.36 -13.93 14.11
N GLY A 49 16.44 -14.21 13.18
CA GLY A 49 16.37 -15.50 12.49
C GLY A 49 17.66 -15.80 11.71
N VAL A 50 18.11 -14.85 10.88
CA VAL A 50 19.38 -14.97 10.14
C VAL A 50 20.57 -15.07 11.10
N ALA A 51 20.59 -14.27 12.17
CA ALA A 51 21.65 -14.31 13.18
C ALA A 51 21.70 -15.68 13.88
N ALA A 52 20.56 -16.26 14.23
CA ALA A 52 20.48 -17.59 14.83
C ALA A 52 21.09 -18.66 13.91
N THR A 53 20.73 -18.67 12.62
CA THR A 53 21.31 -19.60 11.64
C THR A 53 22.81 -19.39 11.48
N THR A 54 23.25 -18.13 11.37
CA THR A 54 24.67 -17.79 11.21
C THR A 54 25.51 -18.22 12.42
N LEU A 55 25.01 -17.95 13.63
CA LEU A 55 25.65 -18.36 14.88
C LEU A 55 25.71 -19.88 15.01
N GLY A 56 24.62 -20.58 14.69
CA GLY A 56 24.57 -22.05 14.72
C GLY A 56 25.57 -22.69 13.75
N VAL A 57 25.64 -22.18 12.52
CA VAL A 57 26.62 -22.61 11.51
C VAL A 57 28.05 -22.33 12.00
N THR A 58 28.31 -21.12 12.49
CA THR A 58 29.64 -20.73 12.98
C THR A 58 30.09 -21.60 14.15
N TYR A 59 29.20 -21.84 15.12
CA TYR A 59 29.45 -22.73 16.25
C TYR A 59 29.76 -24.15 15.78
N SER A 60 28.99 -24.69 14.83
CA SER A 60 29.23 -26.04 14.31
C SER A 60 30.58 -26.17 13.59
N VAL A 61 31.00 -25.15 12.83
CA VAL A 61 32.30 -25.12 12.16
C VAL A 61 33.45 -25.08 13.18
N VAL A 62 33.38 -24.20 14.17
CA VAL A 62 34.40 -24.09 15.24
C VAL A 62 34.45 -25.35 16.10
N GLU A 63 33.31 -25.99 16.33
CA GLU A 63 33.22 -27.20 17.16
C GLU A 63 33.85 -28.43 16.49
N LYS A 64 33.57 -28.61 15.19
CA LYS A 64 33.94 -29.81 14.43
C LYS A 64 35.32 -29.71 13.77
N ASN A 65 35.80 -28.52 13.44
CA ASN A 65 37.08 -28.34 12.78
C ASN A 65 38.20 -28.06 13.79
N SER A 66 38.93 -29.12 14.18
CA SER A 66 40.05 -29.03 15.13
C SER A 66 41.14 -28.09 14.65
N ASP A 67 41.47 -28.11 13.35
CA ASP A 67 42.53 -27.29 12.79
C ASP A 67 42.17 -25.81 12.83
N PHE A 68 40.92 -25.48 12.52
CA PHE A 68 40.41 -24.12 12.63
C PHE A 68 40.35 -23.64 14.09
N ARG A 69 39.97 -24.51 15.02
CA ARG A 69 40.00 -24.22 16.47
C ARG A 69 41.44 -23.96 16.96
N HIS A 70 42.41 -24.76 16.53
CA HIS A 70 43.83 -24.56 16.84
C HIS A 70 44.40 -23.29 16.22
N TRP A 71 44.01 -22.95 14.99
CA TRP A 71 44.42 -21.69 14.33
C TRP A 71 43.89 -20.45 15.06
N LEU A 72 42.62 -20.45 15.47
CA LEU A 72 42.00 -19.33 16.20
C LEU A 72 42.60 -19.12 17.59
N SER A 73 42.98 -20.20 18.28
CA SER A 73 43.56 -20.13 19.62
C SER A 73 44.45 -21.35 19.84
N PRO A 74 45.80 -21.19 19.85
CA PRO A 74 46.73 -22.31 20.00
C PRO A 74 46.68 -22.97 21.39
N GLU A 75 46.21 -22.24 22.41
CA GLU A 75 46.21 -22.68 23.80
C GLU A 75 44.89 -23.37 24.19
N ASN A 76 44.96 -24.64 24.59
CA ASN A 76 43.79 -25.48 24.93
C ASN A 76 42.87 -24.85 26.00
N SER A 77 43.43 -24.14 26.99
CA SER A 77 42.67 -23.49 28.07
C SER A 77 41.80 -22.32 27.57
N GLN A 78 42.24 -21.64 26.50
CA GLN A 78 41.52 -20.54 25.86
C GLN A 78 40.46 -21.05 24.88
N GLN A 79 40.68 -22.24 24.28
CA GLN A 79 39.73 -22.88 23.37
C GLN A 79 38.40 -23.23 24.06
N GLU A 80 38.42 -23.83 25.25
CA GLU A 80 37.19 -24.16 25.99
C GLU A 80 36.42 -22.91 26.42
N LYS A 81 37.14 -21.85 26.83
CA LYS A 81 36.52 -20.56 27.18
C LYS A 81 35.87 -19.88 25.96
N MET A 82 36.56 -19.86 24.83
CA MET A 82 36.05 -19.32 23.56
C MET A 82 34.78 -20.05 23.11
N LEU A 83 34.77 -21.38 23.17
CA LEU A 83 33.59 -22.16 22.81
C LEU A 83 32.41 -21.88 23.75
N GLY A 84 32.67 -21.75 25.06
CA GLY A 84 31.66 -21.34 26.04
C GLY A 84 31.08 -19.95 25.75
N ILE A 85 31.92 -18.99 25.34
CA ILE A 85 31.47 -17.64 24.94
C ILE A 85 30.59 -17.70 23.69
N LEU A 86 30.92 -18.55 22.71
CA LEU A 86 30.13 -18.70 21.48
C LEU A 86 28.83 -19.50 21.70
N HIS A 87 28.80 -20.41 22.68
CA HIS A 87 27.63 -21.20 23.02
C HIS A 87 26.49 -20.34 23.60
N PHE A 88 26.82 -19.35 24.44
CA PHE A 88 25.82 -18.47 25.06
C PHE A 88 24.89 -17.77 24.05
N PRO A 89 25.38 -17.04 23.02
CA PRO A 89 24.50 -16.39 22.05
C PRO A 89 23.71 -17.37 21.18
N VAL A 90 24.24 -18.57 20.90
CA VAL A 90 23.51 -19.63 20.18
C VAL A 90 22.26 -20.06 20.93
N LEU A 91 22.29 -20.09 22.27
CA LEU A 91 21.11 -20.35 23.11
C LEU A 91 20.24 -19.11 23.30
N ALA A 92 20.84 -17.94 23.51
CA ALA A 92 20.11 -16.72 23.84
C ALA A 92 19.28 -16.18 22.66
N VAL A 93 19.81 -16.20 21.44
CA VAL A 93 19.15 -15.61 20.26
C VAL A 93 17.82 -16.29 19.93
N PRO A 94 17.70 -17.63 19.86
CA PRO A 94 16.42 -18.30 19.66
C PRO A 94 15.39 -18.03 20.76
N ILE A 95 15.83 -17.90 22.02
CA ILE A 95 14.94 -17.55 23.14
C ILE A 95 14.39 -16.13 22.96
N ILE A 96 15.26 -15.16 22.65
CA ILE A 96 14.86 -13.78 22.38
C ILE A 96 13.91 -13.72 21.18
N LEU A 97 14.20 -14.48 20.12
CA LEU A 97 13.33 -14.59 18.94
C LEU A 97 11.94 -15.12 19.33
N GLY A 98 11.86 -16.18 20.14
CA GLY A 98 10.59 -16.73 20.64
C GLY A 98 9.79 -15.73 21.46
N VAL A 99 10.45 -14.99 22.36
CA VAL A 99 9.83 -13.91 23.15
C VAL A 99 9.32 -12.79 22.24
N LEU A 100 10.11 -12.36 21.26
CA LEU A 100 9.73 -11.30 20.34
C LEU A 100 8.52 -11.70 19.48
N VAL A 101 8.48 -12.95 19.01
CA VAL A 101 7.32 -13.50 18.31
C VAL A 101 6.10 -13.52 19.24
N ALA A 102 6.23 -13.99 20.48
CA ALA A 102 5.12 -14.02 21.43
C ALA A 102 4.56 -12.60 21.73
N ILE A 103 5.44 -11.61 21.89
CA ILE A 103 5.06 -10.19 22.03
C ILE A 103 4.28 -9.73 20.79
N SER A 104 4.78 -10.03 19.59
CA SER A 104 4.15 -9.58 18.35
C SER A 104 2.70 -10.09 18.17
N VAL A 105 2.41 -11.31 18.65
CA VAL A 105 1.06 -11.91 18.68
C VAL A 105 0.20 -11.22 19.73
N LYS A 106 0.71 -11.04 20.95
CA LYS A 106 -0.09 -10.52 22.07
C LYS A 106 -0.58 -9.09 21.86
N PHE A 107 0.21 -8.24 21.21
CA PHE A 107 -0.10 -6.81 21.10
C PHE A 107 -0.87 -6.42 19.83
N ASN A 108 -1.31 -7.37 18.99
CA ASN A 108 -2.17 -7.12 17.81
C ASN A 108 -1.75 -5.89 16.96
N MET A 109 -0.43 -5.65 16.86
CA MET A 109 0.09 -4.38 16.37
C MET A 109 -0.19 -4.20 14.88
N GLY A 110 -0.12 -5.30 14.11
CA GLY A 110 -0.47 -5.31 12.70
C GLY A 110 -1.95 -5.04 12.46
N ILE A 111 -2.84 -5.69 13.22
CA ILE A 111 -4.30 -5.47 13.11
C ILE A 111 -4.63 -4.02 13.42
N SER A 112 -4.03 -3.47 14.48
CA SER A 112 -4.32 -2.09 14.92
C SER A 112 -3.92 -1.06 13.87
N TRP A 113 -2.73 -1.20 13.29
CA TRP A 113 -2.28 -0.39 12.16
C TRP A 113 -3.29 -0.40 11.01
N VAL A 114 -3.68 -1.60 10.59
CA VAL A 114 -4.54 -1.81 9.42
C VAL A 114 -5.95 -1.23 9.63
N MET A 115 -6.55 -1.47 10.80
CA MET A 115 -7.89 -0.96 11.12
C MET A 115 -7.92 0.56 11.30
N LEU A 116 -6.87 1.14 11.92
CA LEU A 116 -6.74 2.59 12.08
C LEU A 116 -6.58 3.30 10.74
N ARG A 117 -5.72 2.78 9.85
CA ARG A 117 -5.53 3.32 8.50
C ARG A 117 -6.82 3.25 7.69
N SER A 118 -7.46 2.08 7.64
CA SER A 118 -8.73 1.95 6.90
C SER A 118 -9.82 2.88 7.43
N SER A 119 -9.87 3.09 8.76
CA SER A 119 -10.84 4.02 9.35
C SER A 119 -10.51 5.47 9.02
N ALA A 120 -9.22 5.86 9.00
CA ALA A 120 -8.81 7.18 8.56
C ALA A 120 -9.21 7.44 7.10
N GLU A 121 -8.98 6.51 6.18
CA GLU A 121 -9.40 6.67 4.78
C GLU A 121 -10.93 6.78 4.64
N ALA A 122 -11.69 6.00 5.42
CA ALA A 122 -13.15 6.12 5.46
C ALA A 122 -13.61 7.51 5.94
N LEU A 123 -12.96 8.08 6.96
CA LEU A 123 -13.24 9.44 7.41
C LEU A 123 -12.88 10.49 6.35
N LYS A 124 -11.72 10.33 5.69
CA LYS A 124 -11.26 11.24 4.62
C LYS A 124 -12.29 11.30 3.49
N LYS A 125 -12.77 10.14 3.03
CA LYS A 125 -13.84 10.04 2.04
C LYS A 125 -15.10 10.82 2.45
N GLU A 126 -15.57 10.66 3.69
CA GLU A 126 -16.76 11.36 4.17
C GLU A 126 -16.57 12.88 4.26
N ILE A 127 -15.36 13.34 4.64
CA ILE A 127 -15.01 14.77 4.62
C ILE A 127 -15.09 15.33 3.18
N TYR A 128 -14.50 14.65 2.20
CA TYR A 128 -14.54 15.10 0.81
C TYR A 128 -15.96 15.09 0.23
N ARG A 129 -16.78 14.06 0.52
CA ARG A 129 -18.19 14.01 0.12
C ARG A 129 -19.04 15.10 0.76
N TYR A 130 -18.78 15.42 2.03
CA TYR A 130 -19.42 16.51 2.74
C TYR A 130 -19.12 17.86 2.07
N ARG A 131 -17.83 18.13 1.82
CA ARG A 131 -17.36 19.39 1.21
C ARG A 131 -17.87 19.59 -0.21
N MET A 132 -18.05 18.49 -0.95
CA MET A 132 -18.63 18.51 -2.31
C MET A 132 -20.16 18.51 -2.33
N GLN A 133 -20.83 18.33 -1.19
CA GLN A 133 -22.30 18.27 -1.11
C GLN A 133 -22.94 17.23 -2.03
N VAL A 134 -22.34 16.03 -2.10
CA VAL A 134 -22.78 14.93 -2.96
C VAL A 134 -23.30 13.74 -2.15
N GLY A 135 -24.03 12.83 -2.81
CA GLY A 135 -24.48 11.58 -2.19
C GLY A 135 -25.48 11.83 -1.06
N GLU A 136 -25.11 11.47 0.17
CA GLU A 136 -25.94 11.67 1.37
C GLU A 136 -25.91 13.13 1.88
N TYR A 137 -24.98 13.94 1.39
CA TYR A 137 -24.79 15.34 1.77
C TYR A 137 -25.43 16.32 0.79
N ASN A 138 -26.11 15.82 -0.24
CA ASN A 138 -26.78 16.65 -1.22
C ASN A 138 -27.94 17.42 -0.57
N PRO A 139 -27.96 18.78 -0.61
CA PRO A 139 -29.06 19.61 -0.13
C PRO A 139 -30.47 19.19 -0.57
N THR A 140 -30.65 18.56 -1.73
CA THR A 140 -31.98 18.08 -2.16
C THR A 140 -32.50 16.92 -1.33
N LYS A 141 -31.63 16.19 -0.63
CA LYS A 141 -31.96 15.06 0.26
C LYS A 141 -32.01 15.44 1.73
N LEU A 142 -31.65 16.68 2.07
CA LEU A 142 -31.63 17.15 3.46
C LEU A 142 -33.03 17.56 3.90
N THR A 143 -33.37 17.24 5.15
CA THR A 143 -34.56 17.77 5.81
C THR A 143 -34.12 18.72 6.93
N PRO A 144 -34.99 19.63 7.41
CA PRO A 144 -34.64 20.50 8.53
C PRO A 144 -34.19 19.73 9.80
N ALA A 145 -34.69 18.50 9.98
CA ALA A 145 -34.31 17.61 11.07
C ALA A 145 -33.00 16.84 10.82
N GLU A 146 -32.59 16.69 9.56
CA GLU A 146 -31.34 16.01 9.16
C GLU A 146 -30.46 16.94 8.33
N SER A 147 -29.78 17.86 9.03
CA SER A 147 -28.78 18.71 8.41
C SER A 147 -27.57 17.91 7.92
N ARG A 148 -26.80 18.52 7.01
CA ARG A 148 -25.54 17.98 6.50
C ARG A 148 -24.58 17.60 7.63
N ASP A 149 -24.54 18.42 8.68
CA ASP A 149 -23.68 18.25 9.85
C ASP A 149 -24.10 17.05 10.70
N ILE A 150 -25.41 16.86 10.89
CA ILE A 150 -25.96 15.68 11.60
C ILE A 150 -25.58 14.39 10.85
N ARG A 151 -25.64 14.41 9.53
CA ARG A 151 -25.25 13.26 8.69
C ARG A 151 -23.76 12.96 8.79
N LEU A 152 -22.91 13.98 8.77
CA LEU A 152 -21.47 13.81 8.96
C LEU A 152 -21.18 13.26 10.37
N ALA A 153 -21.75 13.86 11.41
CA ALA A 153 -21.60 13.38 12.78
C ALA A 153 -22.00 11.90 12.94
N ARG A 154 -23.09 11.47 12.26
CA ARG A 154 -23.51 10.07 12.22
C ARG A 154 -22.49 9.18 11.52
N ALA A 155 -21.92 9.61 10.39
CA ALA A 155 -20.86 8.90 9.68
C ALA A 155 -19.59 8.76 10.55
N LEU A 156 -19.13 9.86 11.18
CA LEU A 156 -17.99 9.86 12.11
C LEU A 156 -18.21 8.90 13.29
N LYS A 157 -19.44 8.89 13.84
CA LYS A 157 -19.83 7.97 14.92
C LYS A 157 -19.82 6.52 14.45
N LEU A 158 -20.33 6.23 13.25
CA LEU A 158 -20.37 4.87 12.71
C LEU A 158 -18.97 4.32 12.47
N VAL A 159 -18.08 5.10 11.85
CA VAL A 159 -16.68 4.71 11.63
C VAL A 159 -15.97 4.46 12.97
N SER A 160 -16.14 5.37 13.93
CA SER A 160 -15.55 5.19 15.26
C SER A 160 -16.12 3.98 16.00
N LYS A 161 -17.43 3.73 15.93
CA LYS A 161 -18.05 2.56 16.57
C LYS A 161 -17.48 1.28 15.98
N ARG A 162 -17.39 1.19 14.64
CA ARG A 162 -16.81 0.03 13.95
C ARG A 162 -15.36 -0.20 14.35
N LEU A 163 -14.53 0.86 14.39
CA LEU A 163 -13.14 0.75 14.84
C LEU A 163 -13.04 0.24 16.29
N MET A 164 -13.88 0.74 17.20
CA MET A 164 -13.88 0.32 18.61
C MET A 164 -14.47 -1.08 18.84
N GLN A 165 -15.09 -1.70 17.83
CA GLN A 165 -15.49 -3.11 17.85
C GLN A 165 -14.35 -4.05 17.43
N THR A 166 -13.15 -3.51 17.20
CA THR A 166 -11.94 -4.27 16.84
C THR A 166 -10.95 -4.27 18.01
N PRO A 167 -9.88 -5.09 17.97
CA PRO A 167 -8.82 -5.09 18.99
C PRO A 167 -8.13 -3.74 19.22
N VAL A 168 -8.34 -2.74 18.35
CA VAL A 168 -7.87 -1.36 18.56
C VAL A 168 -8.38 -0.77 19.88
N ASN A 169 -9.56 -1.20 20.37
CA ASN A 169 -10.09 -0.73 21.64
C ASN A 169 -9.27 -1.15 22.88
N GLN A 170 -8.39 -2.15 22.73
CA GLN A 170 -7.45 -2.60 23.76
C GLN A 170 -6.08 -1.90 23.65
N THR A 171 -5.89 -1.07 22.62
CA THR A 171 -4.64 -0.34 22.41
C THR A 171 -4.71 1.06 22.97
N ASP A 172 -3.58 1.54 23.47
CA ASP A 172 -3.45 2.94 23.90
C ASP A 172 -3.39 3.86 22.68
N LEU A 173 -4.44 4.66 22.51
CA LEU A 173 -4.55 5.63 21.42
C LEU A 173 -4.08 6.99 21.88
N LEU A 174 -2.91 7.40 21.38
CA LEU A 174 -2.37 8.72 21.69
C LEU A 174 -3.32 9.82 21.22
N ALA A 175 -3.44 10.86 22.06
CA ALA A 175 -4.16 12.08 21.69
C ALA A 175 -3.43 12.80 20.55
N TYR A 176 -4.20 13.42 19.67
CA TYR A 176 -3.64 14.29 18.64
C TYR A 176 -3.41 15.68 19.25
N ASP A 177 -2.16 16.12 19.23
CA ASP A 177 -1.73 17.41 19.75
C ASP A 177 -1.91 18.48 18.67
N THR A 178 -3.02 19.23 18.77
CA THR A 178 -3.38 20.30 17.83
C THR A 178 -2.52 21.55 17.98
N GLU A 179 -1.85 21.74 19.12
CA GLU A 179 -0.92 22.86 19.33
C GLU A 179 0.35 22.65 18.52
N LYS A 180 0.85 21.41 18.46
CA LYS A 180 2.04 21.06 17.68
C LYS A 180 1.74 20.76 16.21
N ASN A 181 0.56 20.19 15.93
CA ASN A 181 0.18 19.77 14.58
C ASN A 181 -1.16 20.41 14.20
N PRO A 182 -1.18 21.44 13.34
CA PRO A 182 -2.41 22.13 12.98
C PRO A 182 -3.38 21.20 12.22
N LEU A 183 -4.66 21.59 12.20
CA LEU A 183 -5.70 20.97 11.40
C LEU A 183 -6.01 21.83 10.16
N PRO A 184 -6.27 21.22 8.99
CA PRO A 184 -6.15 19.79 8.69
C PRO A 184 -4.69 19.31 8.77
N PRO A 185 -4.44 18.02 9.08
CA PRO A 185 -3.08 17.49 9.08
C PRO A 185 -2.48 17.57 7.68
N LYS A 186 -1.13 17.66 7.58
CA LYS A 186 -0.41 17.83 6.31
C LYS A 186 -0.71 16.75 5.26
N ASP A 187 -1.03 15.53 5.69
CA ASP A 187 -1.38 14.41 4.80
C ASP A 187 -2.90 14.32 4.52
N GLY A 188 -3.69 15.20 5.15
CA GLY A 188 -5.14 15.29 5.01
C GLY A 188 -5.56 16.10 3.79
N THR A 189 -4.90 17.22 3.56
CA THR A 189 -5.18 18.14 2.45
C THR A 189 -3.90 18.56 1.73
N PRO A 190 -3.95 18.81 0.41
CA PRO A 190 -2.82 19.34 -0.33
C PRO A 190 -2.53 20.80 0.04
N LYS A 191 -1.38 21.30 -0.37
CA LYS A 191 -0.98 22.70 -0.13
C LYS A 191 -2.00 23.66 -0.76
N GLY A 192 -2.52 24.58 0.05
CA GLY A 192 -3.48 25.60 -0.38
C GLY A 192 -4.95 25.24 -0.18
N ASP A 193 -5.26 24.02 0.26
CA ASP A 193 -6.60 23.62 0.69
C ASP A 193 -6.78 23.86 2.20
N ASP A 194 -7.77 24.68 2.56
CA ASP A 194 -8.10 24.99 3.95
C ASP A 194 -8.70 23.80 4.72
N GLY A 195 -9.28 22.82 4.02
CA GLY A 195 -9.98 21.68 4.60
C GLY A 195 -11.34 21.98 5.25
N PHE A 196 -11.73 23.25 5.44
CA PHE A 196 -12.90 23.64 6.25
C PHE A 196 -14.07 24.22 5.44
N GLY A 197 -13.83 24.57 4.18
CA GLY A 197 -14.86 25.09 3.27
C GLY A 197 -15.53 24.04 2.40
N ASP A 198 -16.68 24.41 1.85
CA ASP A 198 -17.25 23.73 0.69
C ASP A 198 -16.28 23.82 -0.50
N MET A 199 -16.38 22.87 -1.41
CA MET A 199 -15.41 22.71 -2.50
C MET A 199 -16.09 22.64 -3.86
N THR A 200 -15.46 23.28 -4.85
CA THR A 200 -15.88 23.22 -6.26
C THR A 200 -15.37 21.95 -6.94
N ALA A 201 -15.93 21.60 -8.09
CA ALA A 201 -15.51 20.41 -8.83
C ALA A 201 -14.06 20.52 -9.33
N GLU A 202 -13.62 21.72 -9.71
CA GLU A 202 -12.26 22.03 -10.15
C GLU A 202 -11.26 21.91 -9.00
N GLN A 203 -11.61 22.40 -7.82
CA GLN A 203 -10.82 22.19 -6.61
C GLN A 203 -10.76 20.72 -6.23
N TYR A 204 -11.86 19.97 -6.30
CA TYR A 204 -11.87 18.53 -6.05
C TYR A 204 -10.95 17.79 -7.03
N LEU A 205 -11.00 18.12 -8.32
CA LEU A 205 -10.13 17.53 -9.33
C LEU A 205 -8.66 17.75 -8.98
N ALA A 206 -8.27 19.00 -8.70
CA ALA A 206 -6.88 19.34 -8.39
C ALA A 206 -6.41 18.77 -7.04
N TRP A 207 -7.25 18.87 -6.00
CA TRP A 207 -6.85 18.55 -4.63
C TRP A 207 -7.04 17.09 -4.25
N ARG A 208 -7.92 16.37 -4.94
CA ARG A 208 -8.23 14.97 -4.63
C ARG A 208 -7.86 14.04 -5.77
N VAL A 209 -8.27 14.31 -7.00
CA VAL A 209 -8.02 13.39 -8.13
C VAL A 209 -6.56 13.43 -8.54
N ASP A 210 -6.04 14.62 -8.86
CA ASP A 210 -4.65 14.79 -9.32
C ASP A 210 -3.63 14.43 -8.22
N ASP A 211 -3.89 14.83 -6.97
CA ASP A 211 -3.05 14.45 -5.83
C ASP A 211 -2.95 12.93 -5.66
N GLN A 212 -4.08 12.22 -5.72
CA GLN A 212 -4.10 10.77 -5.56
C GLN A 212 -3.51 10.04 -6.77
N PHE A 213 -3.75 10.54 -7.99
CA PHE A 213 -3.11 10.04 -9.20
C PHE A 213 -1.58 10.10 -9.08
N ASP A 214 -1.04 11.27 -8.72
CA ASP A 214 0.37 11.49 -8.50
C ASP A 214 0.94 10.59 -7.40
N TYR A 215 0.20 10.45 -6.30
CA TYR A 215 0.58 9.57 -5.19
C TYR A 215 0.72 8.12 -5.64
N TYR A 216 -0.29 7.57 -6.32
CA TYR A 216 -0.27 6.17 -6.76
C TYR A 216 0.80 5.92 -7.82
N GLN A 217 1.01 6.84 -8.78
CA GLN A 217 2.06 6.72 -9.78
C GLN A 217 3.46 6.70 -9.13
N LYS A 218 3.73 7.63 -8.21
CA LYS A 218 5.01 7.71 -7.49
C LYS A 218 5.22 6.49 -6.59
N LYS A 219 4.16 6.02 -5.91
CA LYS A 219 4.17 4.83 -5.05
C LYS A 219 4.47 3.57 -5.87
N ALA A 220 3.80 3.36 -7.00
CA ALA A 220 4.04 2.23 -7.89
C ALA A 220 5.48 2.20 -8.41
N ALA A 221 5.99 3.33 -8.90
CA ALA A 221 7.37 3.43 -9.39
C ALA A 221 8.41 3.11 -8.31
N ARG A 222 8.19 3.56 -7.08
CA ARG A 222 9.09 3.30 -5.94
C ARG A 222 9.05 1.82 -5.54
N LEU A 223 7.85 1.26 -5.37
CA LEU A 223 7.68 -0.15 -5.01
C LEU A 223 8.24 -1.08 -6.10
N GLY A 224 8.01 -0.77 -7.38
CA GLY A 224 8.56 -1.55 -8.50
C GLY A 224 10.08 -1.49 -8.61
N LYS A 225 10.72 -0.35 -8.29
CA LYS A 225 12.19 -0.27 -8.16
C LYS A 225 12.70 -1.09 -6.97
N GLY A 226 11.99 -1.04 -5.84
CA GLY A 226 12.32 -1.83 -4.64
C GLY A 226 12.23 -3.33 -4.89
N LEU A 227 11.13 -3.80 -5.47
CA LEU A 227 10.89 -5.20 -5.78
C LEU A 227 12.01 -5.80 -6.64
N ARG A 228 12.36 -5.13 -7.75
CA ARG A 228 13.46 -5.57 -8.63
C ARG A 228 14.80 -5.68 -7.90
N ARG A 229 15.12 -4.72 -7.02
CA ARG A 229 16.35 -4.76 -6.21
C ARG A 229 16.35 -5.97 -5.27
N PHE A 230 15.26 -6.22 -4.57
CA PHE A 230 15.18 -7.36 -3.64
C PHE A 230 15.18 -8.71 -4.38
N GLN A 231 14.52 -8.83 -5.53
CA GLN A 231 14.59 -10.04 -6.37
C GLN A 231 16.01 -10.31 -6.85
N LEU A 232 16.75 -9.28 -7.29
CA LEU A 232 18.16 -9.43 -7.66
C LEU A 232 19.03 -9.87 -6.47
N VAL A 233 18.77 -9.34 -5.27
CA VAL A 233 19.45 -9.79 -4.04
C VAL A 233 19.15 -11.26 -3.74
N ILE A 234 17.89 -11.70 -3.88
CA ILE A 234 17.51 -13.10 -3.68
C ILE A 234 18.27 -14.00 -4.67
N PHE A 235 18.26 -13.68 -5.96
CA PHE A 235 19.00 -14.46 -6.97
C PHE A 235 20.50 -14.51 -6.69
N PHE A 236 21.09 -13.38 -6.28
CA PHE A 236 22.48 -13.33 -5.88
C PHE A 236 22.77 -14.25 -4.67
N LEU A 237 21.94 -14.21 -3.63
CA LEU A 237 22.09 -15.06 -2.45
C LEU A 237 21.95 -16.55 -2.81
N SER A 238 21.03 -16.90 -3.70
CA SER A 238 20.89 -18.27 -4.21
C SER A 238 22.14 -18.72 -4.98
N ALA A 239 22.68 -17.88 -5.86
CA ALA A 239 23.90 -18.18 -6.61
C ALA A 239 25.13 -18.33 -5.70
N VAL A 240 25.24 -17.50 -4.65
CA VAL A 240 26.28 -17.63 -3.61
C VAL A 240 26.14 -18.98 -2.91
N GLY A 241 24.93 -19.42 -2.59
CA GLY A 241 24.71 -20.75 -1.99
C GLY A 241 25.22 -21.89 -2.87
N THR A 242 24.95 -21.86 -4.17
CA THR A 242 25.48 -22.85 -5.13
C THR A 242 27.00 -22.79 -5.25
N LEU A 243 27.59 -21.59 -5.27
CA LEU A 243 29.04 -21.41 -5.31
C LEU A 243 29.72 -21.97 -4.06
N LEU A 244 29.14 -21.74 -2.88
CA LEU A 244 29.65 -22.27 -1.61
C LEU A 244 29.69 -23.81 -1.62
N ALA A 245 28.66 -24.46 -2.16
CA ALA A 245 28.64 -25.91 -2.34
C ALA A 245 29.78 -26.39 -3.25
N GLY A 246 29.98 -25.72 -4.40
CA GLY A 246 31.04 -26.08 -5.34
C GLY A 246 32.46 -25.93 -4.79
N LEU A 247 32.65 -25.04 -3.81
CA LEU A 247 33.93 -24.80 -3.12
C LEU A 247 34.12 -25.68 -1.86
N GLY A 248 33.17 -26.54 -1.52
CA GLY A 248 33.22 -27.39 -0.32
C GLY A 248 32.90 -26.67 1.00
N PHE A 249 32.29 -25.49 0.94
CA PHE A 249 31.82 -24.73 2.11
C PHE A 249 30.36 -25.07 2.47
N ASP A 250 30.01 -26.35 2.49
CA ASP A 250 28.62 -26.83 2.54
C ASP A 250 27.82 -26.29 3.74
N VAL A 251 28.47 -26.10 4.88
CA VAL A 251 27.81 -25.59 6.10
C VAL A 251 27.30 -24.15 5.93
N TRP A 252 27.96 -23.35 5.10
CA TRP A 252 27.59 -21.94 4.87
C TRP A 252 26.40 -21.77 3.93
N ILE A 253 25.99 -22.82 3.21
CA ILE A 253 24.79 -22.81 2.35
C ILE A 253 23.54 -22.47 3.19
N ALA A 254 23.48 -22.93 4.44
CA ALA A 254 22.37 -22.63 5.34
C ALA A 254 22.24 -21.11 5.61
N VAL A 255 23.36 -20.38 5.67
CA VAL A 255 23.37 -18.93 5.91
C VAL A 255 22.86 -18.17 4.69
N SER A 256 23.33 -18.51 3.49
CA SER A 256 22.83 -17.88 2.25
C SER A 256 21.34 -18.15 2.03
N SER A 257 20.88 -19.38 2.32
CA SER A 257 19.47 -19.76 2.23
C SER A 257 18.61 -19.02 3.26
N ALA A 258 19.09 -18.87 4.51
CA ALA A 258 18.38 -18.10 5.53
C ALA A 258 18.27 -16.61 5.17
N LEU A 259 19.33 -16.02 4.60
CA LEU A 259 19.29 -14.65 4.10
C LEU A 259 18.27 -14.49 2.97
N ALA A 260 18.28 -15.40 1.99
CA ALA A 260 17.31 -15.37 0.89
C ALA A 260 15.87 -15.49 1.41
N ALA A 261 15.62 -16.46 2.31
CA ALA A 261 14.32 -16.64 2.95
C ALA A 261 13.89 -15.40 3.75
N ALA A 262 14.81 -14.72 4.44
CA ALA A 262 14.51 -13.52 5.20
C ALA A 262 14.11 -12.34 4.29
N VAL A 263 14.78 -12.18 3.15
CA VAL A 263 14.42 -11.15 2.15
C VAL A 263 13.07 -11.48 1.50
N THR A 264 12.83 -12.75 1.14
CA THR A 264 11.54 -13.21 0.61
C THR A 264 10.41 -12.95 1.61
N ALA A 265 10.57 -13.38 2.87
CA ALA A 265 9.58 -13.17 3.92
C ALA A 265 9.33 -11.67 4.22
N TYR A 266 10.32 -10.80 3.97
CA TYR A 266 10.14 -9.35 4.07
C TYR A 266 9.28 -8.79 2.93
N LEU A 267 9.50 -9.26 1.69
CA LEU A 267 8.73 -8.86 0.51
C LEU A 267 7.27 -9.33 0.59
N GLU A 268 7.06 -10.60 0.95
CA GLU A 268 5.73 -11.21 1.09
C GLU A 268 4.91 -10.48 2.14
N PHE A 269 5.49 -10.24 3.30
CA PHE A 269 4.84 -9.50 4.38
C PHE A 269 4.42 -8.08 3.93
N ARG A 270 5.27 -7.39 3.17
CA ARG A 270 4.98 -6.05 2.64
C ARG A 270 4.00 -6.07 1.47
N ARG A 271 3.57 -7.25 0.98
CA ARG A 271 2.74 -7.48 -0.20
C ARG A 271 3.14 -6.55 -1.36
N VAL A 272 4.45 -6.46 -1.63
CA VAL A 272 4.98 -5.44 -2.55
C VAL A 272 4.42 -5.61 -3.96
N GLU A 273 4.32 -6.85 -4.44
CA GLU A 273 3.84 -7.17 -5.79
C GLU A 273 2.40 -6.74 -6.00
N THR A 274 1.51 -7.18 -5.10
CA THR A 274 0.08 -6.82 -5.18
C THR A 274 -0.14 -5.33 -5.02
N ASN A 275 0.61 -4.68 -4.12
CA ASN A 275 0.57 -3.23 -3.95
C ASN A 275 0.99 -2.47 -5.22
N VAL A 276 1.99 -2.95 -5.98
CA VAL A 276 2.38 -2.32 -7.26
C VAL A 276 1.23 -2.39 -8.26
N VAL A 277 0.62 -3.58 -8.40
CA VAL A 277 -0.50 -3.80 -9.33
C VAL A 277 -1.68 -2.90 -8.96
N SER A 278 -2.08 -2.91 -7.69
CA SER A 278 -3.20 -2.11 -7.19
C SER A 278 -2.96 -0.60 -7.41
N CYS A 279 -1.76 -0.10 -7.12
CA CYS A 279 -1.42 1.30 -7.40
C CYS A 279 -1.51 1.65 -8.89
N ASN A 280 -1.07 0.78 -9.78
CA ASN A 280 -1.15 1.02 -11.22
C ASN A 280 -2.61 1.05 -11.72
N ILE A 281 -3.45 0.13 -11.23
CA ILE A 281 -4.89 0.11 -11.55
C ILE A 281 -5.54 1.39 -11.06
N SER A 282 -5.35 1.77 -9.80
CA SER A 282 -5.94 3.00 -9.25
C SER A 282 -5.44 4.26 -9.98
N ALA A 283 -4.17 4.30 -10.37
CA ALA A 283 -3.65 5.42 -11.16
C ALA A 283 -4.29 5.49 -12.55
N ALA A 284 -4.49 4.35 -13.23
CA ALA A 284 -5.17 4.29 -14.52
C ALA A 284 -6.63 4.75 -14.40
N ASP A 285 -7.38 4.24 -13.41
CA ASP A 285 -8.78 4.59 -13.20
C ASP A 285 -8.95 6.09 -12.87
N LEU A 286 -8.07 6.66 -12.03
CA LEU A 286 -8.08 8.09 -11.70
C LEU A 286 -7.75 8.96 -12.93
N TYR A 287 -6.84 8.49 -13.78
CA TYR A 287 -6.52 9.16 -15.04
C TYR A 287 -7.71 9.16 -15.99
N ASP A 288 -8.41 8.02 -16.12
CA ASP A 288 -9.60 7.91 -16.97
C ASP A 288 -10.74 8.83 -16.49
N ILE A 289 -10.96 8.91 -15.17
CA ILE A 289 -11.91 9.86 -14.57
C ILE A 289 -11.54 11.30 -14.93
N ARG A 290 -10.24 11.66 -14.82
CA ARG A 290 -9.75 12.99 -15.17
C ARG A 290 -9.95 13.30 -16.66
N VAL A 291 -9.64 12.36 -17.54
CA VAL A 291 -9.84 12.51 -19.00
C VAL A 291 -11.31 12.68 -19.33
N TRP A 292 -12.18 11.87 -18.74
CA TRP A 292 -13.63 12.00 -18.88
C TRP A 292 -14.13 13.39 -18.44
N TRP A 293 -13.69 13.87 -17.28
CA TRP A 293 -14.06 15.19 -16.79
C TRP A 293 -13.62 16.32 -17.74
N HIS A 294 -12.39 16.22 -18.28
CA HIS A 294 -11.89 17.17 -19.26
C HIS A 294 -12.61 17.10 -20.62
N ALA A 295 -13.17 15.96 -21.00
CA ALA A 295 -13.95 15.82 -22.22
C ALA A 295 -15.35 16.46 -22.14
N LEU A 296 -15.88 16.69 -20.92
CA LEU A 296 -17.17 17.37 -20.74
C LEU A 296 -17.11 18.84 -21.17
N SER A 297 -18.19 19.33 -21.78
CA SER A 297 -18.39 20.77 -22.04
C SER A 297 -18.53 21.55 -20.73
N LEU A 298 -18.36 22.88 -20.78
CA LEU A 298 -18.53 23.72 -19.61
C LEU A 298 -19.96 23.64 -19.02
N GLU A 299 -20.99 23.54 -19.87
CA GLU A 299 -22.36 23.34 -19.38
C GLU A 299 -22.51 21.98 -18.69
N ALA A 300 -21.93 20.92 -19.26
CA ALA A 300 -21.97 19.60 -18.69
C ALA A 300 -21.23 19.52 -17.34
N ARG A 301 -20.09 20.22 -17.17
CA ARG A 301 -19.37 20.26 -15.89
C ARG A 301 -20.15 20.98 -14.79
N ALA A 302 -20.98 21.96 -15.15
CA ALA A 302 -21.87 22.64 -14.21
C ALA A 302 -23.06 21.75 -13.77
N GLN A 303 -23.36 20.68 -14.51
CA GLN A 303 -24.46 19.78 -14.14
C GLN A 303 -24.10 18.97 -12.89
N ARG A 304 -24.98 19.05 -11.89
CA ARG A 304 -24.81 18.36 -10.61
C ARG A 304 -24.63 16.85 -10.75
N VAL A 305 -25.30 16.24 -11.72
CA VAL A 305 -25.16 14.79 -12.00
C VAL A 305 -23.71 14.44 -12.32
N ASN A 306 -23.03 15.23 -13.16
CA ASN A 306 -21.64 14.98 -13.52
C ASN A 306 -20.68 15.25 -12.34
N ILE A 307 -20.96 16.25 -11.50
CA ILE A 307 -20.20 16.49 -10.26
C ILE A 307 -20.35 15.30 -9.30
N GLU A 308 -21.57 14.78 -9.14
CA GLU A 308 -21.82 13.58 -8.34
C GLU A 308 -21.09 12.36 -8.91
N THR A 309 -21.10 12.15 -10.23
CA THR A 309 -20.36 11.08 -10.90
C THR A 309 -18.85 11.23 -10.68
N LEU A 310 -18.29 12.44 -10.82
CA LEU A 310 -16.86 12.70 -10.57
C LEU A 310 -16.44 12.23 -9.17
N VAL A 311 -17.17 12.69 -8.14
CA VAL A 311 -16.83 12.38 -6.75
C VAL A 311 -17.15 10.92 -6.41
N ALA A 312 -18.27 10.39 -6.92
CA ALA A 312 -18.66 9.01 -6.65
C ALA A 312 -17.67 8.01 -7.27
N SER A 313 -17.28 8.19 -8.53
CA SER A 313 -16.30 7.35 -9.22
C SER A 313 -14.92 7.45 -8.56
N THR A 314 -14.46 8.67 -8.24
CA THR A 314 -13.16 8.86 -7.57
C THR A 314 -13.12 8.16 -6.22
N GLU A 315 -14.09 8.44 -5.33
CA GLU A 315 -14.10 7.82 -4.00
C GLU A 315 -14.39 6.31 -4.06
N ALA A 316 -14.98 5.80 -5.15
CA ALA A 316 -15.13 4.36 -5.38
C ALA A 316 -13.79 3.70 -5.73
N VAL A 317 -12.96 4.30 -6.60
CA VAL A 317 -11.61 3.81 -6.91
C VAL A 317 -10.76 3.75 -5.64
N LEU A 318 -10.74 4.84 -4.87
CA LEU A 318 -9.96 4.92 -3.62
C LEU A 318 -10.46 3.93 -2.56
N GLN A 319 -11.78 3.71 -2.48
CA GLN A 319 -12.34 2.73 -1.56
C GLN A 319 -12.01 1.30 -2.00
N THR A 320 -12.06 0.99 -3.29
CA THR A 320 -11.73 -0.33 -3.83
C THR A 320 -10.26 -0.69 -3.56
N GLU A 321 -9.33 0.25 -3.76
CA GLU A 321 -7.92 0.03 -3.41
C GLU A 321 -7.75 -0.22 -1.91
N ASN A 322 -8.32 0.64 -1.07
CA ASN A 322 -8.20 0.50 0.38
C ASN A 322 -8.84 -0.80 0.89
N ALA A 323 -9.97 -1.22 0.32
CA ALA A 323 -10.64 -2.47 0.68
C ALA A 323 -9.84 -3.70 0.24
N GLY A 324 -9.28 -3.69 -0.98
CA GLY A 324 -8.39 -4.75 -1.47
C GLY A 324 -7.14 -4.88 -0.62
N TRP A 325 -6.46 -3.75 -0.36
CA TRP A 325 -5.30 -3.69 0.52
C TRP A 325 -5.62 -4.19 1.93
N LEU A 326 -6.76 -3.79 2.50
CA LEU A 326 -7.21 -4.24 3.82
C LEU A 326 -7.39 -5.75 3.84
N GLN A 327 -8.04 -6.32 2.84
CA GLN A 327 -8.26 -7.77 2.75
C GLN A 327 -6.93 -8.53 2.67
N GLU A 328 -6.01 -8.10 1.80
CA GLU A 328 -4.68 -8.71 1.66
C GLU A 328 -3.84 -8.63 2.93
N MET A 329 -3.90 -7.49 3.63
CA MET A 329 -3.23 -7.32 4.92
C MET A 329 -3.85 -8.19 6.00
N ARG A 330 -5.18 -8.37 6.01
CA ARG A 330 -5.85 -9.27 6.95
C ARG A 330 -5.44 -10.71 6.72
N GLU A 331 -5.37 -11.15 5.47
CA GLU A 331 -4.88 -12.48 5.10
C GLU A 331 -3.41 -12.66 5.51
N ALA A 332 -2.55 -11.68 5.23
CA ALA A 332 -1.14 -11.71 5.67
C ALA A 332 -1.00 -11.78 7.20
N LEU A 333 -1.82 -11.03 7.94
CA LEU A 333 -1.82 -11.07 9.39
C LEU A 333 -2.39 -12.38 9.92
N ALA A 334 -3.43 -12.92 9.29
CA ALA A 334 -4.00 -14.22 9.63
C ALA A 334 -3.00 -15.35 9.38
N GLU A 335 -2.17 -15.27 8.36
CA GLU A 335 -1.06 -16.21 8.13
C GLU A 335 -0.01 -16.10 9.24
N ILE A 336 0.39 -14.87 9.60
CA ILE A 336 1.39 -14.62 10.67
C ILE A 336 0.89 -15.06 12.05
N TYR A 337 -0.40 -14.90 12.34
CA TYR A 337 -0.99 -15.21 13.64
C TYR A 337 -1.64 -16.60 13.70
N GLY A 338 -2.11 -17.12 12.57
CA GLY A 338 -2.89 -18.35 12.42
C GLY A 338 -2.06 -19.62 12.40
N ASP A 339 -0.76 -19.53 12.11
CA ASP A 339 0.19 -20.65 12.19
C ASP A 339 0.46 -21.12 13.64
N LYS A 340 -0.32 -20.62 14.63
CA LYS A 340 -0.36 -21.08 16.03
C LYS A 340 -1.68 -21.71 16.46
N LYS A 341 -2.63 -21.94 15.54
CA LYS A 341 -3.86 -22.68 15.82
C LYS A 341 -3.62 -24.19 15.72
N ASP A 342 -2.96 -24.75 16.72
CA ASP A 342 -3.66 -25.74 17.55
C ASP A 342 -4.11 -25.27 18.94
N LYS A 343 -3.99 -23.98 19.33
CA LYS A 343 -4.41 -23.58 20.69
C LYS A 343 -5.29 -22.35 20.95
N ASP A 344 -5.70 -21.52 20.00
CA ASP A 344 -6.67 -20.45 20.31
C ASP A 344 -7.71 -20.22 19.21
N HIS A 345 -8.97 -20.59 19.47
CA HIS A 345 -10.08 -20.52 18.52
C HIS A 345 -10.54 -19.09 18.14
N ASP A 346 -10.10 -18.04 18.84
CA ASP A 346 -10.70 -16.69 18.78
C ASP A 346 -10.29 -15.83 17.57
N ALA A 347 -9.05 -15.93 17.08
CA ALA A 347 -8.55 -14.97 16.07
C ALA A 347 -9.25 -15.05 14.69
N SER A 348 -9.74 -16.23 14.29
CA SER A 348 -10.49 -16.39 13.02
C SER A 348 -11.92 -15.90 13.14
N LYS A 349 -12.58 -16.16 14.28
CA LYS A 349 -13.95 -15.66 14.54
C LYS A 349 -14.00 -14.13 14.52
N LEU A 350 -12.99 -13.47 15.08
CA LEU A 350 -12.88 -12.02 15.09
C LEU A 350 -12.68 -11.40 13.70
N LEU A 351 -12.15 -12.17 12.74
CA LEU A 351 -11.99 -11.73 11.36
C LEU A 351 -13.26 -12.03 10.53
N ASP A 352 -13.92 -13.17 10.76
CA ASP A 352 -15.12 -13.53 10.02
C ASP A 352 -16.35 -12.67 10.39
N GLU A 353 -16.49 -12.21 11.64
CA GLU A 353 -17.58 -11.29 12.05
C GLU A 353 -17.44 -9.87 11.47
N VAL A 354 -16.25 -9.47 11.01
CA VAL A 354 -15.95 -8.13 10.49
C VAL A 354 -16.18 -8.02 8.98
N SER A 355 -16.16 -9.15 8.24
CA SER A 355 -16.30 -9.19 6.77
C SER A 355 -17.61 -8.59 6.22
N PRO A 356 -18.79 -8.83 6.80
CA PRO A 356 -20.02 -8.17 6.35
C PRO A 356 -20.13 -6.70 6.76
N ALA A 357 -19.34 -6.24 7.75
CA ALA A 357 -19.48 -4.91 8.36
C ALA A 357 -18.70 -3.79 7.63
N LEU A 358 -17.80 -4.17 6.71
CA LEU A 358 -16.99 -3.27 5.87
C LEU A 358 -17.45 -3.23 4.40
N GLN A 359 -18.33 -4.14 3.99
CA GLN A 359 -19.01 -4.03 2.71
C GLN A 359 -20.08 -2.92 2.78
N PRO A 360 -20.30 -2.16 1.70
CA PRO A 360 -21.44 -1.26 1.64
C PRO A 360 -22.73 -2.06 1.86
N SER A 361 -23.63 -1.57 2.70
CA SER A 361 -24.98 -2.13 2.81
C SER A 361 -25.66 -2.15 1.43
N PRO A 362 -26.50 -3.16 1.13
CA PRO A 362 -27.25 -3.24 -0.12
C PRO A 362 -28.39 -2.22 -0.12
N ILE A 363 -28.05 -0.94 -0.29
CA ILE A 363 -29.01 0.13 -0.61
C ILE A 363 -28.70 0.73 -2.00
N ALA A 364 -27.63 0.27 -2.67
CA ALA A 364 -27.32 0.63 -4.05
C ALA A 364 -28.14 -0.13 -5.12
N GLY A 365 -28.96 -1.10 -4.72
CA GLY A 365 -29.73 -1.98 -5.62
C GLY A 365 -30.99 -1.37 -6.25
N LEU A 366 -31.28 -0.08 -6.06
CA LEU A 366 -32.45 0.57 -6.68
C LEU A 366 -32.15 1.27 -8.01
N SER A 367 -30.94 1.12 -8.57
CA SER A 367 -30.59 1.70 -9.87
C SER A 367 -30.77 0.75 -11.07
N GLU A 368 -31.17 -0.51 -10.86
CA GLU A 368 -31.43 -1.46 -11.96
C GLU A 368 -32.90 -1.50 -12.45
N GLN A 369 -33.84 -0.82 -11.79
CA GLN A 369 -35.21 -0.65 -12.28
C GLN A 369 -35.35 0.59 -13.20
N SER A 370 -34.57 0.62 -14.28
CA SER A 370 -34.92 1.48 -15.43
C SER A 370 -34.38 0.94 -16.75
N LYS A 371 -34.58 -0.35 -16.98
CA LYS A 371 -34.58 -0.93 -18.33
C LYS A 371 -35.69 -1.96 -18.46
N SER A 372 -36.89 -1.48 -18.75
CA SER A 372 -37.85 -2.20 -19.59
C SER A 372 -38.99 -1.27 -19.94
N THR A 373 -39.15 -0.98 -21.23
CA THR A 373 -40.38 -1.25 -21.99
C THR A 373 -40.15 -0.70 -23.40
N VAL A 374 -39.83 -1.56 -24.37
CA VAL A 374 -40.54 -1.64 -25.66
C VAL A 374 -40.26 -3.03 -26.23
N ASN A 375 -41.31 -3.84 -26.32
CA ASN A 375 -41.43 -4.99 -27.23
C ASN A 375 -42.40 -4.54 -28.34
N PRO A 376 -42.25 -5.00 -29.59
CA PRO A 376 -43.22 -6.02 -30.01
C PRO A 376 -42.67 -7.11 -30.95
N SER A 377 -43.08 -8.34 -30.63
CA SER A 377 -43.68 -9.34 -31.52
C SER A 377 -42.84 -10.05 -32.60
N GLN A 378 -42.48 -11.29 -32.25
CA GLN A 378 -42.64 -12.56 -32.99
C GLN A 378 -42.79 -12.53 -34.53
N THR A 379 -41.89 -13.24 -35.22
CA THR A 379 -42.27 -14.24 -36.24
C THR A 379 -41.21 -15.36 -36.29
N THR A 380 -41.71 -16.58 -36.09
CA THR A 380 -41.14 -17.92 -36.24
C THR A 380 -40.51 -18.20 -37.61
N VAL A 381 -39.35 -18.88 -37.70
CA VAL A 381 -39.07 -20.05 -38.59
C VAL A 381 -37.86 -20.86 -38.03
N GLU A 382 -37.97 -22.17 -38.19
CA GLU A 382 -37.26 -23.39 -37.76
C GLU A 382 -35.81 -23.60 -38.33
N PRO A 383 -35.00 -24.58 -37.83
CA PRO A 383 -33.52 -24.63 -38.03
C PRO A 383 -32.98 -25.80 -38.90
N THR A 384 -31.63 -25.77 -39.11
CA THR A 384 -30.66 -26.90 -39.34
C THR A 384 -30.15 -27.09 -40.80
N PRO A 385 -28.93 -27.63 -41.13
CA PRO A 385 -27.68 -27.94 -40.38
C PRO A 385 -26.32 -27.43 -40.97
N GLU A 386 -25.30 -27.37 -40.10
CA GLU A 386 -23.95 -27.99 -40.14
C GLU A 386 -23.16 -28.18 -41.47
N ALA A 387 -21.93 -27.62 -41.53
CA ALA A 387 -20.75 -28.23 -42.18
C ALA A 387 -19.42 -27.59 -41.67
N GLU A 388 -18.45 -28.46 -41.40
CA GLU A 388 -17.11 -28.24 -40.80
C GLU A 388 -15.99 -27.92 -41.84
N PRO A 389 -14.70 -27.74 -41.45
CA PRO A 389 -13.76 -26.77 -42.05
C PRO A 389 -12.69 -27.35 -43.00
N VAL A 390 -11.98 -26.50 -43.75
CA VAL A 390 -10.84 -26.89 -44.61
C VAL A 390 -9.69 -25.87 -44.58
N VAL A 391 -8.48 -26.36 -44.25
CA VAL A 391 -7.11 -25.82 -44.48
C VAL A 391 -6.17 -27.05 -44.54
N PRO A 392 -4.94 -27.11 -45.13
CA PRO A 392 -4.11 -26.15 -45.91
C PRO A 392 -3.55 -26.72 -47.25
N GLN A 393 -2.81 -25.91 -48.04
CA GLN A 393 -1.52 -26.30 -48.66
C GLN A 393 -0.77 -25.12 -49.36
N ALA A 394 0.56 -25.08 -49.20
CA ALA A 394 1.55 -24.37 -50.04
C ALA A 394 2.04 -25.33 -51.17
N PRO A 395 2.86 -24.95 -52.21
CA PRO A 395 4.29 -24.60 -52.01
C PRO A 395 5.08 -23.84 -53.15
N VAL A 396 6.34 -23.47 -52.83
CA VAL A 396 7.59 -23.37 -53.68
C VAL A 396 7.92 -22.15 -54.60
N ASP A 397 9.13 -21.61 -54.39
CA ASP A 397 10.01 -20.64 -55.15
C ASP A 397 10.98 -21.37 -56.13
N PRO A 398 11.66 -20.78 -57.18
CA PRO A 398 12.91 -19.97 -56.98
C PRO A 398 13.49 -19.00 -58.09
N LEU A 399 14.25 -17.95 -57.64
CA LEU A 399 15.49 -17.26 -58.18
C LEU A 399 15.51 -16.54 -59.58
N PRO A 400 16.50 -15.66 -59.98
CA PRO A 400 17.73 -15.10 -59.34
C PRO A 400 17.96 -13.54 -59.53
N PRO A 401 19.15 -12.93 -59.23
CA PRO A 401 19.33 -11.50 -58.90
C PRO A 401 19.87 -10.59 -60.03
N GLN A 402 19.82 -9.27 -59.83
CA GLN A 402 20.57 -8.28 -60.63
C GLN A 402 21.38 -7.30 -59.76
N ASP A 403 22.68 -7.25 -60.04
CA ASP A 403 23.65 -6.22 -59.64
C ASP A 403 23.42 -4.93 -60.45
N THR A 404 23.51 -3.75 -59.81
CA THR A 404 24.02 -2.54 -60.48
C THR A 404 24.68 -1.57 -59.50
N LEU A 405 25.85 -1.12 -59.94
CA LEU A 405 26.88 -0.25 -59.39
C LEU A 405 26.44 1.18 -58.95
N LEU A 406 27.02 1.66 -57.83
CA LEU A 406 27.69 2.96 -57.48
C LEU A 406 27.32 4.28 -58.21
N PRO A 407 27.49 5.51 -57.62
CA PRO A 407 28.63 5.95 -56.76
C PRO A 407 28.27 6.82 -55.51
N THR A 408 28.96 6.69 -54.37
CA THR A 408 30.12 7.48 -53.87
C THR A 408 30.17 8.98 -54.20
N ASP A 409 29.93 9.80 -53.17
CA ASP A 409 30.71 10.95 -52.66
C ASP A 409 29.79 11.74 -51.70
N ALA A 410 30.18 12.32 -50.56
CA ALA A 410 31.41 12.40 -49.77
C ALA A 410 31.04 13.19 -48.48
N VAL A 411 31.97 13.19 -47.50
CA VAL A 411 32.23 14.24 -46.49
C VAL A 411 31.78 13.98 -45.02
N ALA A 412 32.83 13.75 -44.20
CA ALA A 412 33.08 14.21 -42.83
C ALA A 412 32.59 13.41 -41.59
N ASP A 413 33.55 12.69 -40.99
CA ASP A 413 33.75 12.49 -39.54
C ASP A 413 34.21 13.80 -38.83
N PRO A 414 34.37 13.88 -37.49
CA PRO A 414 33.71 13.19 -36.38
C PRO A 414 33.30 14.17 -35.24
N VAL A 415 32.26 13.86 -34.44
CA VAL A 415 31.97 14.61 -33.19
C VAL A 415 31.74 13.67 -32.00
N LYS A 416 32.83 13.46 -31.25
CA LYS A 416 32.96 13.72 -29.80
C LYS A 416 31.68 13.53 -28.96
N ALA A 417 31.49 12.33 -28.41
CA ALA A 417 30.55 12.10 -27.31
C ALA A 417 31.14 12.66 -26.01
N ALA A 418 30.52 13.70 -25.47
CA ALA A 418 30.74 14.21 -24.13
C ALA A 418 29.67 13.63 -23.20
N GLU A 419 30.11 12.98 -22.13
CA GLU A 419 29.29 12.65 -20.96
C GLU A 419 28.78 13.92 -20.28
N PRO A 420 27.57 13.92 -19.70
CA PRO A 420 27.25 14.83 -18.62
C PRO A 420 27.35 14.10 -17.27
N GLU A 421 28.35 14.55 -16.49
CA GLU A 421 28.41 14.50 -15.04
C GLU A 421 27.06 14.89 -14.41
N ILE A 422 26.44 13.97 -13.66
CA ILE A 422 25.34 14.29 -12.76
C ILE A 422 25.96 14.52 -11.37
N ALA A 423 26.23 15.79 -11.08
CA ALA A 423 26.49 16.26 -9.73
C ALA A 423 25.22 16.08 -8.89
N VAL A 424 25.29 15.20 -7.89
CA VAL A 424 24.27 15.04 -6.86
C VAL A 424 24.46 16.14 -5.84
N ASP A 425 23.56 17.13 -5.86
CA ASP A 425 23.42 18.14 -4.81
C ASP A 425 22.91 17.47 -3.52
N VAL A 426 23.78 17.40 -2.51
CA VAL A 426 23.53 16.84 -1.19
C VAL A 426 22.93 17.93 -0.29
N SER A 427 21.72 18.37 -0.61
CA SER A 427 21.04 19.43 0.15
C SER A 427 19.50 19.33 0.13
N ASP A 428 18.89 18.14 0.13
CA ASP A 428 17.43 17.99 0.24
C ASP A 428 17.01 17.09 1.43
N PRO A 429 16.50 17.67 2.53
CA PRO A 429 16.07 16.92 3.71
C PRO A 429 14.69 16.25 3.58
N THR A 430 14.06 16.24 2.40
CA THR A 430 12.73 15.59 2.22
C THR A 430 12.77 14.05 2.05
N ALA A 431 13.96 13.43 2.06
CA ALA A 431 14.11 11.98 1.96
C ALA A 431 13.82 11.19 3.25
N ALA A 432 13.65 11.87 4.40
CA ALA A 432 13.50 11.21 5.71
C ALA A 432 12.05 10.87 6.11
N GLU A 433 11.04 11.19 5.30
CA GLU A 433 9.63 11.13 5.76
C GLU A 433 8.72 10.14 5.01
N ALA A 434 9.22 9.41 4.00
CA ALA A 434 8.40 8.48 3.21
C ALA A 434 8.72 6.98 3.43
N ILE A 435 9.28 6.67 4.61
CA ILE A 435 9.11 5.38 5.33
C ILE A 435 8.33 5.67 6.63
N ARG A 436 7.32 6.53 6.54
CA ARG A 436 6.33 6.75 7.60
C ARG A 436 4.98 6.22 7.20
#